data_AF-A0A2G9UEK6-F1
#
_entry.id   AF-A0A2G9UEK6-F1
#
_cell.length_a   1.000
_cell.length_b   1.000
_cell.length_c   1.000
_cell.angle_alpha   90.00
_cell.angle_beta   90.00
_cell.angle_gamma   90.00
#
_symmetry.space_group_name_H-M   'P 1'
#
loop_
_entity.id
_entity.type
_entity.pdbx_description
1 polymer ?
#
loop_
_entity_poly.entity_id
_entity_poly.type
_entity_poly.pdbx_seq_one_letter_code
_entity_poly.pdbx_strand_id
1 'polypeptide(L)'
;MDGTCNNLQHPLRGAAYRPYTRLLPTVYDNGLSEPVGSMNPQMRPSPRAITRHLTSSHASVVSEDYNAMVMQFGQFISHDMAKTTLVPSAKCNVCQNITSRCMAVSIASDDPNAGFRRNGCVRVSRSSPICGSGNQKPRQQLNENTAYLDASPIYGSSVADMAKFREGRTGFLKLPSFHGMSTGMRLKFSSFPIESAAYFLCIDRQAWQWPMIAQAFKIKAGVMEYVG
;
A
#
# COMPACT_ATOMS: atom_id res chain seq x y z
N MET A 1 -14.80 -9.13 10.84
CA MET A 1 -14.07 -9.06 9.55
C MET A 1 -13.59 -7.65 9.32
N ASP A 2 -14.49 -6.68 9.27
CA ASP A 2 -14.23 -5.25 9.15
C ASP A 2 -13.79 -4.55 10.47
N GLY A 3 -13.27 -5.30 11.45
CA GLY A 3 -12.83 -4.77 12.75
C GLY A 3 -13.92 -4.16 13.65
N THR A 4 -15.19 -4.20 13.25
CA THR A 4 -16.29 -3.64 14.05
C THR A 4 -16.52 -4.39 15.36
N CYS A 5 -17.09 -3.68 16.34
CA CYS A 5 -17.44 -4.19 17.68
C CYS A 5 -16.28 -4.71 18.55
N ASN A 6 -15.02 -4.62 18.11
CA ASN A 6 -13.84 -4.95 18.92
C ASN A 6 -13.77 -4.11 20.21
N ASN A 7 -14.08 -2.80 20.11
CA ASN A 7 -14.27 -1.94 21.28
C ASN A 7 -15.78 -1.80 21.60
N LEU A 8 -16.22 -2.34 22.75
CA LEU A 8 -17.64 -2.38 23.14
C LEU A 8 -18.29 -0.99 23.33
N GLN A 9 -17.54 -0.01 23.82
CA GLN A 9 -18.04 1.36 24.05
C GLN A 9 -18.07 2.20 22.76
N HIS A 10 -17.16 1.90 21.82
CA HIS A 10 -17.02 2.61 20.56
C HIS A 10 -16.80 1.63 19.39
N PRO A 11 -17.86 0.92 18.92
CA PRO A 11 -17.76 -0.18 17.95
C PRO A 11 -17.11 0.12 16.59
N LEU A 12 -16.81 1.40 16.30
CA LEU A 12 -16.19 1.86 15.06
C LEU A 12 -14.70 2.23 15.22
N ARG A 13 -14.12 2.18 16.43
CA ARG A 13 -12.67 2.34 16.61
C ARG A 13 -11.96 1.13 16.00
N GLY A 14 -10.92 1.38 15.19
CA GLY A 14 -10.14 0.35 14.51
C GLY A 14 -10.87 -0.42 13.39
N ALA A 15 -12.14 -0.11 13.12
CA ALA A 15 -12.89 -0.70 12.03
C ALA A 15 -12.38 -0.24 10.64
N ALA A 16 -12.58 -1.08 9.64
CA ALA A 16 -12.23 -0.80 8.26
C ALA A 16 -13.10 0.29 7.61
N TYR A 17 -12.59 0.90 6.54
CA TYR A 17 -13.22 2.04 5.83
C TYR A 17 -13.48 3.24 6.75
N ARG A 18 -12.56 3.51 7.68
CA ARG A 18 -12.57 4.65 8.61
C ARG A 18 -11.38 5.58 8.36
N PRO A 19 -11.46 6.87 8.76
CA PRO A 19 -10.33 7.78 8.61
C PRO A 19 -9.22 7.43 9.61
N TYR A 20 -7.97 7.68 9.24
CA TYR A 20 -6.86 7.54 10.19
C TYR A 20 -7.01 8.48 11.39
N THR A 21 -6.80 7.94 12.60
CA THR A 21 -6.70 8.74 13.83
C THR A 21 -5.56 9.74 13.70
N ARG A 22 -5.84 11.03 13.93
CA ARG A 22 -4.83 12.09 13.89
C ARG A 22 -4.36 12.42 15.29
N LEU A 23 -3.07 12.22 15.55
CA LEU A 23 -2.40 12.62 16.80
C LEU A 23 -2.11 14.13 16.86
N LEU A 24 -2.04 14.79 15.69
CA LEU A 24 -1.78 16.23 15.53
C LEU A 24 -2.74 16.86 14.51
N PRO A 25 -2.98 18.18 14.58
CA PRO A 25 -3.81 18.92 13.62
C PRO A 25 -3.33 18.79 12.15
N THR A 26 -4.23 19.10 11.22
CA THR A 26 -3.95 19.04 9.78
C THR A 26 -3.18 20.26 9.29
N VAL A 27 -2.09 20.06 8.56
CA VAL A 27 -1.40 21.15 7.83
C VAL A 27 -1.55 20.93 6.33
N TYR A 28 -2.12 21.92 5.65
CA TYR A 28 -2.36 21.99 4.21
C TYR A 28 -2.15 23.45 3.76
N ASP A 29 -1.67 23.70 2.54
CA ASP A 29 -1.35 25.07 2.06
C ASP A 29 -2.57 26.01 2.12
N ASN A 30 -3.77 25.47 1.84
CA ASN A 30 -5.05 26.17 1.91
C ASN A 30 -5.85 25.81 3.19
N GLY A 31 -5.21 25.23 4.21
CA GLY A 31 -5.85 24.73 5.44
C GLY A 31 -6.80 23.52 5.27
N LEU A 32 -7.17 23.17 4.03
CA LEU A 32 -8.29 22.27 3.74
C LEU A 32 -7.89 20.98 3.01
N SER A 33 -7.11 21.09 1.94
CA SER A 33 -6.98 20.00 0.96
C SER A 33 -5.67 19.93 0.20
N GLU A 34 -4.92 21.02 0.00
CA GLU A 34 -3.72 20.99 -0.83
C GLU A 34 -2.44 20.70 -0.03
N PRO A 35 -1.55 19.81 -0.56
CA PRO A 35 -0.39 19.35 0.18
C PRO A 35 0.61 20.51 0.30
N VAL A 36 1.39 20.51 1.38
CA VAL A 36 2.23 21.68 1.71
C VAL A 36 3.33 21.86 0.66
N GLY A 37 3.43 23.06 0.08
CA GLY A 37 4.31 23.38 -1.05
C GLY A 37 3.70 23.12 -2.45
N SER A 38 2.39 22.89 -2.54
CA SER A 38 1.65 22.76 -3.81
C SER A 38 1.31 24.12 -4.41
N MET A 39 0.97 25.10 -3.56
CA MET A 39 0.62 26.47 -3.94
C MET A 39 1.86 27.37 -3.98
N ASN A 40 2.77 27.19 -3.03
CA ASN A 40 4.02 27.96 -2.91
C ASN A 40 5.25 27.04 -3.09
N PRO A 41 5.54 26.53 -4.31
CA PRO A 41 6.61 25.56 -4.54
C PRO A 41 8.02 26.10 -4.28
N GLN A 42 8.21 27.43 -4.21
CA GLN A 42 9.49 28.04 -3.83
C GLN A 42 9.77 27.98 -2.32
N MET A 43 8.76 27.73 -1.48
CA MET A 43 8.90 27.70 -0.01
C MET A 43 9.53 26.40 0.51
N ARG A 44 9.56 25.32 -0.30
CA ARG A 44 10.09 24.01 0.09
C ARG A 44 10.83 23.35 -1.07
N PRO A 45 12.03 22.76 -0.86
CA PRO A 45 12.73 22.03 -1.92
C PRO A 45 11.89 20.83 -2.39
N SER A 46 12.01 20.47 -3.67
CA SER A 46 11.22 19.35 -4.21
C SER A 46 11.60 18.03 -3.52
N PRO A 47 10.64 17.12 -3.28
CA PRO A 47 10.94 15.81 -2.69
C PRO A 47 12.06 15.06 -3.41
N ARG A 48 12.19 15.20 -4.74
CA ARG A 48 13.28 14.60 -5.51
C ARG A 48 14.65 15.21 -5.18
N ALA A 49 14.73 16.53 -4.99
CA ALA A 49 15.97 17.18 -4.55
C ALA A 49 16.38 16.70 -3.15
N ILE A 50 15.42 16.58 -2.21
CA ILE A 50 15.68 16.00 -0.88
C ILE A 50 16.21 14.56 -1.01
N THR A 51 15.56 13.71 -1.82
CA THR A 51 15.99 12.33 -2.07
C THR A 51 17.41 12.25 -2.66
N ARG A 52 17.76 13.17 -3.57
CA ARG A 52 19.10 13.27 -4.18
C ARG A 52 20.16 13.66 -3.15
N HIS A 53 19.91 14.70 -2.36
CA HIS A 53 20.93 15.29 -1.50
C HIS A 53 21.07 14.62 -0.12
N LEU A 54 20.02 13.98 0.41
CA LEU A 54 20.04 13.39 1.76
C LEU A 54 19.95 11.86 1.80
N THR A 55 19.33 11.21 0.82
CA THR A 55 19.09 9.75 0.85
C THR A 55 19.73 8.99 -0.30
N SER A 56 20.47 9.65 -1.19
CA SER A 56 21.22 8.96 -2.24
C SER A 56 22.58 8.52 -1.70
N SER A 57 22.87 7.23 -1.81
CA SER A 57 24.14 6.62 -1.42
C SER A 57 24.45 5.49 -2.40
N HIS A 58 25.73 5.28 -2.66
CA HIS A 58 26.23 4.13 -3.43
C HIS A 58 26.63 2.95 -2.53
N ALA A 59 26.64 3.13 -1.20
CA ALA A 59 27.02 2.09 -0.26
C ALA A 59 25.83 1.20 0.10
N SER A 60 25.94 -0.10 -0.19
CA SER A 60 25.06 -1.13 0.35
C SER A 60 25.48 -1.49 1.77
N VAL A 61 24.81 -0.92 2.77
CA VAL A 61 25.01 -1.30 4.18
C VAL A 61 24.21 -2.57 4.47
N VAL A 62 24.88 -3.59 4.97
CA VAL A 62 24.29 -4.85 5.46
C VAL A 62 24.39 -4.87 6.98
N SER A 63 23.38 -5.39 7.67
CA SER A 63 23.41 -5.62 9.12
C SER A 63 23.84 -7.06 9.39
N GLU A 64 24.74 -7.26 10.34
CA GLU A 64 25.19 -8.60 10.76
C GLU A 64 24.19 -9.24 11.74
N ASP A 65 23.53 -8.43 12.59
CA ASP A 65 22.56 -8.87 13.59
C ASP A 65 21.18 -9.25 13.00
N TYR A 66 20.81 -8.69 11.85
CA TYR A 66 19.44 -8.77 11.32
C TYR A 66 19.37 -9.31 9.88
N ASN A 67 18.64 -10.42 9.71
CA ASN A 67 18.32 -10.97 8.40
C ASN A 67 17.16 -10.22 7.71
N ALA A 68 17.02 -10.44 6.39
CA ALA A 68 16.00 -9.78 5.56
C ALA A 68 14.54 -10.08 5.97
N MET A 69 14.27 -11.12 6.77
CA MET A 69 12.92 -11.43 7.25
C MET A 69 12.39 -10.33 8.19
N VAL A 70 13.26 -9.61 8.92
CA VAL A 70 12.86 -8.51 9.80
C VAL A 70 12.18 -7.39 9.01
N MET A 71 12.81 -6.95 7.91
CA MET A 71 12.24 -5.97 6.97
C MET A 71 10.91 -6.50 6.40
N GLN A 72 10.90 -7.77 5.98
CA GLN A 72 9.74 -8.34 5.32
C GLN A 72 8.52 -8.53 6.25
N PHE A 73 8.77 -8.86 7.52
CA PHE A 73 7.73 -8.97 8.55
C PHE A 73 7.21 -7.59 8.97
N GLY A 74 8.07 -6.57 9.01
CA GLY A 74 7.67 -5.18 9.19
C GLY A 74 6.71 -4.68 8.09
N GLN A 75 6.95 -5.04 6.82
CA GLN A 75 6.00 -4.77 5.74
C GLN A 75 4.68 -5.53 5.92
N PHE A 76 4.72 -6.83 6.26
CA PHE A 76 3.50 -7.62 6.52
C PHE A 76 2.62 -6.99 7.61
N ILE A 77 3.22 -6.57 8.74
CA ILE A 77 2.52 -5.86 9.83
C ILE A 77 1.94 -4.52 9.35
N SER A 78 2.72 -3.74 8.61
CA SER A 78 2.26 -2.45 8.05
C SER A 78 1.05 -2.63 7.13
N HIS A 79 1.05 -3.67 6.29
CA HIS A 79 -0.05 -3.97 5.39
C HIS A 79 -1.29 -4.50 6.12
N ASP A 80 -1.13 -5.16 7.27
CA ASP A 80 -2.25 -5.57 8.14
C ASP A 80 -2.94 -4.33 8.73
N MET A 81 -2.18 -3.45 9.40
CA MET A 81 -2.73 -2.27 10.09
C MET A 81 -3.21 -1.13 9.16
N ALA A 82 -2.67 -1.01 7.94
CA ALA A 82 -2.89 0.18 7.12
C ALA A 82 -2.86 -0.07 5.60
N LYS A 83 -3.95 0.32 4.93
CA LYS A 83 -4.08 0.30 3.47
C LYS A 83 -4.77 1.57 2.99
N THR A 84 -4.01 2.55 2.48
CA THR A 84 -4.56 3.82 1.97
C THR A 84 -4.98 3.70 0.50
N THR A 85 -6.27 3.81 0.20
CA THR A 85 -6.78 3.86 -1.18
C THR A 85 -6.28 5.13 -1.91
N LEU A 86 -5.81 5.00 -3.15
CA LEU A 86 -5.35 6.13 -3.99
C LEU A 86 -6.42 6.58 -5.00
N VAL A 87 -6.38 7.84 -5.42
CA VAL A 87 -7.12 8.32 -6.60
C VAL A 87 -6.59 7.60 -7.87
N PRO A 88 -7.45 7.15 -8.82
CA PRO A 88 -6.99 6.41 -9.99
C PRO A 88 -5.96 7.15 -10.85
N SER A 89 -4.77 6.58 -11.00
CA SER A 89 -3.60 7.24 -11.62
C SER A 89 -3.77 7.63 -13.09
N ALA A 90 -4.72 7.03 -13.80
CA ALA A 90 -5.10 7.45 -15.15
C ALA A 90 -5.58 8.93 -15.21
N LYS A 91 -6.00 9.50 -14.08
CA LYS A 91 -6.39 10.92 -13.96
C LYS A 91 -5.20 11.86 -13.67
N CYS A 92 -3.98 11.33 -13.55
CA CYS A 92 -2.75 12.07 -13.26
C CYS A 92 -1.73 11.90 -14.40
N ASN A 93 -2.14 12.22 -15.64
CA ASN A 93 -1.36 12.05 -16.87
C ASN A 93 -0.42 13.23 -17.20
N VAL A 94 -0.72 14.44 -16.73
CA VAL A 94 0.06 15.67 -16.96
C VAL A 94 1.07 15.96 -15.84
N CYS A 95 2.14 16.71 -16.15
CA CYS A 95 3.09 17.24 -15.17
C CYS A 95 2.57 18.53 -14.51
N GLN A 96 1.36 18.50 -13.95
CA GLN A 96 0.72 19.62 -13.29
C GLN A 96 0.00 19.17 -12.01
N ASN A 97 -0.11 20.06 -11.03
CA ASN A 97 -0.91 19.82 -9.83
C ASN A 97 -2.40 19.88 -10.20
N ILE A 98 -3.14 18.82 -9.93
CA ILE A 98 -4.60 18.77 -10.13
C ILE A 98 -5.23 18.77 -8.75
N THR A 99 -5.89 19.89 -8.40
CA THR A 99 -6.48 20.16 -7.09
C THR A 99 -7.21 18.95 -6.54
N SER A 100 -6.92 18.61 -5.28
CA SER A 100 -7.48 17.48 -4.53
C SER A 100 -7.17 16.07 -5.09
N ARG A 101 -6.47 15.91 -6.23
CA ARG A 101 -6.33 14.62 -6.94
C ARG A 101 -4.90 14.20 -7.27
N CYS A 102 -4.07 15.08 -7.81
CA CYS A 102 -2.73 14.75 -8.33
C CYS A 102 -1.71 15.82 -7.90
N MET A 103 -0.48 15.41 -7.64
CA MET A 103 0.66 16.32 -7.47
C MET A 103 1.78 15.93 -8.43
N ALA A 104 2.46 16.93 -8.99
CA ALA A 104 3.62 16.75 -9.86
C ALA A 104 4.88 17.17 -9.10
N VAL A 105 5.79 16.24 -8.86
CA VAL A 105 7.12 16.53 -8.31
C VAL A 105 8.03 16.89 -9.47
N SER A 106 8.46 18.15 -9.55
CA SER A 106 9.42 18.61 -10.56
C SER A 106 10.78 17.92 -10.40
N ILE A 107 11.34 17.48 -11.53
CA ILE A 107 12.73 17.04 -11.64
C ILE A 107 13.59 18.27 -12.00
N ALA A 108 14.74 18.41 -11.36
CA ALA A 108 15.70 19.46 -11.69
C ALA A 108 16.54 19.06 -12.93
N SER A 109 16.99 20.05 -13.70
CA SER A 109 17.76 19.83 -14.94
C SER A 109 19.14 19.19 -14.70
N ASP A 110 19.64 19.24 -13.47
CA ASP A 110 20.91 18.67 -12.99
C ASP A 110 20.75 17.29 -12.32
N ASP A 111 19.56 16.68 -12.34
CA ASP A 111 19.35 15.34 -11.80
C ASP A 111 20.22 14.29 -12.54
N PRO A 112 21.06 13.51 -11.85
CA PRO A 112 21.97 12.58 -12.53
C PRO A 112 21.22 11.54 -13.39
N ASN A 113 19.99 11.18 -13.03
CA ASN A 113 19.22 10.18 -13.76
C ASN A 113 18.56 10.77 -15.02
N ALA A 114 19.10 10.42 -16.19
CA ALA A 114 18.60 10.86 -17.49
C ALA A 114 17.14 10.45 -17.77
N GLY A 115 16.65 9.34 -17.21
CA GLY A 115 15.25 8.91 -17.32
C GLY A 115 14.29 9.82 -16.58
N PHE A 116 14.64 10.27 -15.37
CA PHE A 116 13.87 11.29 -14.66
C PHE A 116 13.91 12.64 -15.39
N ARG A 117 15.08 13.08 -15.89
CA ARG A 117 15.18 14.31 -16.69
C ARG A 117 14.31 14.28 -17.95
N ARG A 118 14.32 13.17 -18.71
CA ARG A 118 13.48 12.99 -19.90
C ARG A 118 11.98 13.08 -19.59
N ASN A 119 11.56 12.67 -18.39
CA ASN A 119 10.15 12.68 -17.97
C ASN A 119 9.69 14.03 -17.38
N GLY A 120 10.61 14.92 -16.99
CA GLY A 120 10.38 16.27 -16.44
C GLY A 120 9.74 16.32 -15.04
N CYS A 121 8.87 15.37 -14.69
CA CYS A 121 8.25 15.25 -13.38
C CYS A 121 8.01 13.79 -12.97
N VAL A 122 7.90 13.55 -11.65
CA VAL A 122 7.18 12.38 -11.12
C VAL A 122 5.72 12.76 -10.91
N ARG A 123 4.81 12.01 -11.53
CA ARG A 123 3.36 12.18 -11.36
C ARG A 123 2.90 11.32 -10.19
N VAL A 124 2.29 11.92 -9.17
CA VAL A 124 1.87 11.21 -7.95
C VAL A 124 0.36 11.38 -7.72
N SER A 125 -0.34 10.25 -7.74
CA SER A 125 -1.76 10.15 -7.38
C SER A 125 -1.94 10.33 -5.88
N ARG A 126 -2.79 11.27 -5.46
CA ARG A 126 -3.01 11.55 -4.04
C ARG A 126 -3.93 10.50 -3.42
N SER A 127 -3.75 10.25 -2.12
CA SER A 127 -4.64 9.41 -1.32
C SER A 127 -6.10 9.88 -1.42
N SER A 128 -7.04 8.95 -1.57
CA SER A 128 -8.46 9.25 -1.64
C SER A 128 -8.94 9.91 -0.34
N PRO A 129 -9.74 10.99 -0.41
CA PRO A 129 -10.36 11.56 0.78
C PRO A 129 -11.49 10.66 1.26
N ILE A 130 -11.78 10.67 2.56
CA ILE A 130 -13.08 10.20 3.07
C ILE A 130 -14.18 11.20 2.68
N CYS A 131 -15.37 10.70 2.40
CA CYS A 131 -16.55 11.50 2.05
C CYS A 131 -16.80 12.62 3.08
N GLY A 132 -17.12 13.83 2.60
CA GLY A 132 -17.32 15.01 3.44
C GLY A 132 -16.04 15.73 3.90
N SER A 133 -14.84 15.22 3.58
CA SER A 133 -13.56 15.88 3.88
C SER A 133 -12.91 16.51 2.63
N GLY A 134 -12.12 17.57 2.83
CA GLY A 134 -11.38 18.27 1.78
C GLY A 134 -12.11 19.47 1.14
N ASN A 135 -13.36 19.74 1.55
CA ASN A 135 -14.14 20.91 1.11
C ASN A 135 -14.34 21.90 2.28
N GLN A 136 -15.31 21.65 3.17
CA GLN A 136 -15.57 22.50 4.35
C GLN A 136 -14.75 22.10 5.58
N LYS A 137 -14.29 20.85 5.64
CA LYS A 137 -13.48 20.28 6.73
C LYS A 137 -12.15 19.80 6.16
N PRO A 138 -11.03 19.88 6.90
CA PRO A 138 -9.74 19.41 6.41
C PRO A 138 -9.76 17.95 5.95
N ARG A 139 -9.04 17.65 4.88
CA ARG A 139 -8.97 16.33 4.23
C ARG A 139 -8.53 15.25 5.22
N GLN A 140 -9.25 14.13 5.24
CA GLN A 140 -8.83 12.92 5.95
C GLN A 140 -8.72 11.76 4.97
N GLN A 141 -7.68 10.95 5.14
CA GLN A 141 -7.36 9.79 4.32
C GLN A 141 -8.09 8.57 4.88
N LEU A 142 -8.58 7.71 3.99
CA LEU A 142 -9.28 6.47 4.34
C LEU A 142 -8.27 5.35 4.62
N ASN A 143 -8.45 4.61 5.73
CA ASN A 143 -7.91 3.26 5.87
C ASN A 143 -8.93 2.27 5.29
N GLU A 144 -8.52 1.53 4.28
CA GLU A 144 -9.30 0.45 3.65
C GLU A 144 -9.26 -0.84 4.50
N ASN A 145 -8.29 -0.95 5.42
CA ASN A 145 -8.10 -2.08 6.31
C ASN A 145 -8.58 -1.80 7.74
N THR A 146 -8.68 -2.87 8.55
CA THR A 146 -8.75 -2.75 10.01
C THR A 146 -7.47 -2.11 10.57
N ALA A 147 -7.52 -1.60 11.80
CA ALA A 147 -6.33 -1.08 12.50
C ALA A 147 -5.73 -2.08 13.51
N TYR A 148 -6.16 -3.34 13.42
CA TYR A 148 -5.79 -4.42 14.33
C TYR A 148 -4.78 -5.36 13.65
N LEU A 149 -4.08 -6.18 14.45
CA LEU A 149 -3.27 -7.27 13.94
C LEU A 149 -4.13 -8.54 13.87
N ASP A 150 -4.95 -8.63 12.81
CA ASP A 150 -5.94 -9.70 12.61
C ASP A 150 -5.69 -10.55 11.34
N ALA A 151 -4.54 -10.34 10.68
CA ALA A 151 -4.16 -10.96 9.41
C ALA A 151 -5.15 -10.65 8.26
N SER A 152 -5.69 -9.44 8.24
CA SER A 152 -6.52 -8.90 7.15
C SER A 152 -5.91 -8.99 5.74
N PRO A 153 -4.58 -9.03 5.48
CA PRO A 153 -4.05 -9.27 4.13
C PRO A 153 -4.31 -10.70 3.63
N ILE A 154 -4.57 -11.65 4.55
CA ILE A 154 -4.90 -13.05 4.28
C ILE A 154 -6.43 -13.24 4.25
N TYR A 155 -7.17 -12.68 5.22
CA TYR A 155 -8.61 -12.94 5.38
C TYR A 155 -9.55 -11.85 4.85
N GLY A 156 -9.06 -10.61 4.72
CA GLY A 156 -9.78 -9.47 4.16
C GLY A 156 -10.60 -8.68 5.17
N SER A 157 -10.46 -7.35 5.09
CA SER A 157 -11.21 -6.36 5.89
C SER A 157 -12.66 -6.15 5.43
N SER A 158 -13.18 -6.94 4.48
CA SER A 158 -14.57 -6.90 4.06
C SER A 158 -15.12 -8.31 3.83
N VAL A 159 -16.42 -8.51 4.11
CA VAL A 159 -17.11 -9.80 3.88
C VAL A 159 -17.10 -10.15 2.39
N ALA A 160 -17.26 -9.15 1.53
CA ALA A 160 -17.23 -9.30 0.08
C ALA A 160 -15.85 -9.71 -0.45
N ASP A 161 -14.75 -9.28 0.21
CA ASP A 161 -13.41 -9.77 -0.11
C ASP A 161 -13.21 -11.18 0.40
N MET A 162 -13.50 -11.48 1.67
CA MET A 162 -13.35 -12.84 2.21
C MET A 162 -14.07 -13.90 1.37
N ALA A 163 -15.30 -13.62 0.90
CA ALA A 163 -16.07 -14.53 0.05
C ALA A 163 -15.39 -14.87 -1.30
N LYS A 164 -14.53 -13.99 -1.82
CA LYS A 164 -13.72 -14.26 -3.01
C LYS A 164 -12.64 -15.29 -2.73
N PHE A 165 -12.06 -15.32 -1.52
CA PHE A 165 -10.88 -16.12 -1.17
C PHE A 165 -11.15 -17.33 -0.27
N ARG A 166 -12.29 -17.47 0.41
CA ARG A 166 -12.70 -18.75 1.02
C ARG A 166 -13.31 -19.72 0.02
N GLU A 167 -13.06 -20.99 0.22
CA GLU A 167 -13.75 -22.07 -0.47
C GLU A 167 -15.12 -22.29 0.21
N GLY A 168 -16.20 -21.75 -0.36
CA GLY A 168 -17.50 -21.62 0.30
C GLY A 168 -18.26 -22.91 0.65
N ARG A 169 -17.62 -24.08 0.57
CA ARG A 169 -18.13 -25.38 1.04
C ARG A 169 -17.30 -25.98 2.18
N THR A 170 -16.15 -25.38 2.53
CA THR A 170 -15.20 -25.88 3.53
C THR A 170 -14.73 -24.75 4.45
N GLY A 171 -13.86 -25.06 5.42
CA GLY A 171 -13.18 -24.03 6.22
C GLY A 171 -12.00 -23.35 5.51
N PHE A 172 -11.60 -23.82 4.32
CA PHE A 172 -10.32 -23.50 3.71
C PHE A 172 -10.32 -22.21 2.88
N LEU A 173 -9.11 -21.70 2.63
CA LEU A 173 -8.87 -20.68 1.61
C LEU A 173 -8.70 -21.35 0.23
N LYS A 174 -9.19 -20.70 -0.82
CA LYS A 174 -9.06 -21.17 -2.21
C LYS A 174 -7.59 -21.24 -2.60
N LEU A 175 -7.09 -22.45 -2.79
CA LEU A 175 -5.77 -22.68 -3.40
C LEU A 175 -5.86 -22.67 -4.94
N PRO A 176 -4.80 -22.23 -5.63
CA PRO A 176 -4.70 -22.35 -7.09
C PRO A 176 -4.43 -23.81 -7.45
N SER A 177 -5.35 -24.45 -8.17
CA SER A 177 -5.13 -25.77 -8.76
C SER A 177 -4.37 -25.66 -10.09
N PHE A 178 -3.45 -26.60 -10.32
CA PHE A 178 -2.69 -26.69 -11.58
C PHE A 178 -2.48 -28.18 -11.90
N HIS A 179 -2.87 -28.61 -13.10
CA HIS A 179 -2.85 -30.03 -13.52
C HIS A 179 -3.49 -30.99 -12.48
N GLY A 180 -4.63 -30.60 -11.90
CA GLY A 180 -5.39 -31.41 -10.95
C GLY A 180 -4.81 -31.49 -9.54
N MET A 181 -3.57 -31.08 -9.30
CA MET A 181 -2.98 -31.01 -7.97
C MET A 181 -3.29 -29.68 -7.26
N SER A 182 -3.58 -29.77 -5.97
CA SER A 182 -3.77 -28.63 -5.05
C SER A 182 -2.41 -28.00 -4.69
N THR A 183 -1.80 -27.30 -5.65
CA THR A 183 -0.50 -26.65 -5.41
C THR A 183 -0.59 -25.49 -4.41
N GLY A 184 0.33 -25.44 -3.45
CA GLY A 184 0.53 -24.26 -2.62
C GLY A 184 1.00 -23.03 -3.44
N MET A 185 0.20 -21.96 -3.40
CA MET A 185 0.56 -20.52 -3.49
C MET A 185 1.94 -20.09 -4.14
N ARG A 186 1.94 -19.38 -5.30
CA ARG A 186 3.08 -18.89 -6.17
C ARG A 186 2.72 -17.54 -6.91
N LEU A 187 3.54 -16.66 -7.52
CA LEU A 187 3.07 -15.36 -8.18
C LEU A 187 2.34 -15.34 -9.58
N LYS A 188 1.01 -15.10 -9.68
CA LYS A 188 0.32 -14.79 -10.99
C LYS A 188 0.53 -13.33 -11.42
N PHE A 189 1.59 -13.08 -12.19
CA PHE A 189 1.79 -11.79 -12.85
C PHE A 189 0.71 -11.49 -13.91
N SER A 190 0.31 -10.22 -14.02
CA SER A 190 -0.63 -9.72 -15.03
C SER A 190 -0.03 -8.58 -15.89
N SER A 191 1.29 -8.49 -15.92
CA SER A 191 2.05 -7.35 -16.46
C SER A 191 3.36 -7.73 -17.16
N PHE A 192 3.66 -9.03 -17.29
CA PHE A 192 4.84 -9.55 -17.98
C PHE A 192 4.42 -10.58 -19.05
N PRO A 193 5.11 -10.62 -20.20
CA PRO A 193 4.92 -11.68 -21.19
C PRO A 193 5.17 -13.08 -20.65
N ILE A 194 4.57 -14.06 -21.33
CA ILE A 194 4.55 -15.48 -20.99
C ILE A 194 5.97 -16.06 -21.04
N GLU A 195 6.42 -16.68 -19.93
CA GLU A 195 7.15 -17.97 -19.96
C GLU A 195 7.38 -18.59 -18.56
N SER A 196 7.36 -17.80 -17.47
CA SER A 196 7.62 -18.30 -16.10
C SER A 196 6.58 -17.84 -15.05
N ALA A 197 5.28 -17.91 -15.37
CA ALA A 197 4.20 -17.54 -14.45
C ALA A 197 3.68 -18.73 -13.61
N ALA A 198 3.56 -18.58 -12.28
CA ALA A 198 3.10 -19.61 -11.35
C ALA A 198 2.23 -18.95 -10.26
N TYR A 199 1.02 -19.40 -9.92
CA TYR A 199 -0.16 -18.51 -9.66
C TYR A 199 -0.59 -18.24 -8.19
N PHE A 200 -0.99 -16.99 -7.80
CA PHE A 200 -1.27 -16.53 -6.39
C PHE A 200 -2.66 -15.87 -6.31
N LEU A 201 -3.26 -15.95 -5.13
CA LEU A 201 -4.44 -15.19 -4.72
C LEU A 201 -4.18 -14.61 -3.31
N CYS A 202 -4.00 -13.29 -3.22
CA CYS A 202 -3.89 -12.53 -1.96
C CYS A 202 -4.87 -11.34 -2.02
N ILE A 203 -5.43 -10.93 -0.88
CA ILE A 203 -6.42 -9.84 -0.80
C ILE A 203 -5.73 -8.47 -0.83
N ASP A 204 -4.53 -8.39 -0.25
CA ASP A 204 -3.70 -7.21 -0.41
C ASP A 204 -3.13 -7.11 -1.83
N ARG A 205 -3.23 -5.90 -2.39
CA ARG A 205 -2.67 -5.56 -3.70
C ARG A 205 -1.21 -5.10 -3.61
N GLN A 206 -0.70 -4.84 -2.41
CA GLN A 206 0.70 -4.48 -2.17
C GLN A 206 1.61 -5.73 -2.00
N ALA A 207 1.04 -6.90 -1.74
CA ALA A 207 1.70 -8.21 -1.78
C ALA A 207 2.46 -8.53 -3.09
N TRP A 208 2.19 -7.77 -4.15
CA TRP A 208 2.79 -7.89 -5.48
C TRP A 208 3.97 -6.94 -5.72
N GLN A 209 4.30 -6.05 -4.77
CA GLN A 209 5.37 -5.05 -4.95
C GLN A 209 6.77 -5.66 -5.02
N TRP A 210 7.02 -6.74 -4.28
CA TRP A 210 8.31 -7.45 -4.23
C TRP A 210 8.11 -8.97 -4.10
N PRO A 211 8.94 -9.81 -4.74
CA PRO A 211 8.84 -11.27 -4.65
C PRO A 211 8.96 -11.80 -3.21
N MET A 212 9.72 -11.13 -2.35
CA MET A 212 9.88 -11.50 -0.93
C MET A 212 8.58 -11.34 -0.13
N ILE A 213 7.73 -10.35 -0.44
CA ILE A 213 6.43 -10.18 0.23
C ILE A 213 5.56 -11.41 -0.05
N ALA A 214 5.48 -11.79 -1.32
CA ALA A 214 4.74 -12.95 -1.76
C ALA A 214 5.29 -14.27 -1.18
N GLN A 215 6.60 -14.37 -0.94
CA GLN A 215 7.21 -15.50 -0.23
C GLN A 215 6.81 -15.53 1.26
N ALA A 216 6.75 -14.38 1.96
CA ALA A 216 6.30 -14.33 3.35
C ALA A 216 4.85 -14.81 3.51
N PHE A 217 3.96 -14.46 2.58
CA PHE A 217 2.59 -15.00 2.52
C PHE A 217 2.54 -16.52 2.32
N LYS A 218 3.53 -17.10 1.64
CA LYS A 218 3.61 -18.55 1.37
C LYS A 218 3.94 -19.37 2.61
N ILE A 219 4.78 -18.84 3.51
CA ILE A 219 5.34 -19.61 4.64
C ILE A 219 4.22 -20.15 5.56
N LYS A 220 3.17 -19.36 5.83
CA LYS A 220 2.11 -19.76 6.76
C LYS A 220 1.09 -20.77 6.21
N ALA A 221 1.22 -21.16 4.93
CA ALA A 221 0.38 -22.18 4.29
C ALA A 221 1.03 -23.58 4.25
N GLY A 222 2.24 -23.74 4.80
CA GLY A 222 3.02 -25.00 4.75
C GLY A 222 3.57 -25.46 6.09
N VAL A 223 3.01 -25.01 7.21
CA VAL A 223 3.42 -25.39 8.59
C VAL A 223 2.25 -26.06 9.32
N MET A 224 1.50 -26.91 8.59
CA MET A 224 0.45 -27.77 9.15
C MET A 224 0.51 -29.20 8.60
N GLU A 225 1.65 -29.55 8.01
CA GLU A 225 2.18 -30.91 7.87
C GLU A 225 3.54 -30.91 8.61
N TYR A 226 3.98 -32.06 9.12
CA TYR A 226 5.22 -32.24 9.92
C TYR A 226 5.25 -31.68 11.36
N VAL A 227 4.22 -31.93 12.17
CA VAL A 227 4.41 -32.26 13.61
C VAL A 227 3.39 -33.31 14.03
N GLY A 228 3.87 -34.46 14.54
CA GLY A 228 3.07 -35.48 15.25
C GLY A 228 2.15 -36.31 14.37
#